data_AF-A0AAN6BHR2-F1
#
_entry.id   AF-A0AAN6BHR2-F1
#
_cell.length_a   1.000
_cell.length_b   1.000
_cell.length_c   1.000
_cell.angle_alpha   90.00
_cell.angle_beta   90.00
_cell.angle_gamma   90.00
#
_symmetry.space_group_name_H-M   'P 1'
#
loop_
_entity.id
_entity.type
_entity.pdbx_description
1 polymer ?
#
loop_
_entity_poly.entity_id
_entity_poly.type
_entity_poly.pdbx_seq_one_letter_code
_entity_poly.pdbx_strand_id
1 'polypeptide(L)'
;LNRELNKLRIEVMNTFRVPDHRLYNKYKKYWQLFLMPRQSLSSWDYQSFKLFDWLTNTGGILDYLLDKNPLLKNTYNVVHNLREALQENDSEAFKAQLAQSKLVKLPSGLRRVLRTFIKLQRYIGHTFKYKHLTNGRIEGLNNGKECKKPGNLMIIWQTLLISPT
;
A
#
# COMPACT_ATOMS: atom_id res chain seq x y z
N LEU A 1 3.53 -0.91 -4.80
CA LEU A 1 2.63 0.09 -4.19
C LEU A 1 3.16 0.57 -2.84
N ASN A 2 3.41 -0.34 -1.90
CA ASN A 2 3.97 -0.03 -0.57
C ASN A 2 5.24 0.83 -0.59
N ARG A 3 6.16 0.57 -1.53
CA ARG A 3 7.37 1.39 -1.71
C ARG A 3 7.07 2.87 -1.92
N GLU A 4 6.13 3.21 -2.79
CA GLU A 4 5.79 4.60 -3.10
C GLU A 4 5.04 5.27 -1.93
N LEU A 5 4.18 4.52 -1.24
CA LEU A 5 3.51 4.99 -0.02
C LEU A 5 4.52 5.28 1.09
N ASN A 6 5.44 4.36 1.36
CA ASN A 6 6.46 4.54 2.41
C ASN A 6 7.41 5.69 2.07
N LYS A 7 7.78 5.85 0.80
CA LYS A 7 8.58 7.00 0.35
C LYS A 7 7.88 8.32 0.65
N LEU A 8 6.63 8.48 0.23
CA LEU A 8 5.85 9.68 0.52
C LEU A 8 5.68 9.90 2.04
N ARG A 9 5.41 8.83 2.81
CA ARG A 9 5.29 8.90 4.26
C ARG A 9 6.58 9.44 4.91
N ILE A 10 7.75 8.99 4.46
CA ILE A 10 9.05 9.50 4.95
C ILE A 10 9.22 10.98 4.59
N GLU A 11 8.89 11.37 3.36
CA GLU A 11 8.94 12.77 2.92
C GLU A 11 8.06 13.65 3.81
N VAL A 12 6.79 13.27 4.01
CA VAL A 12 5.84 13.97 4.89
C VAL A 12 6.27 13.96 6.34
N MET A 13 6.77 12.83 6.86
CA MET A 13 7.32 12.77 8.22
C MET A 13 8.43 13.81 8.39
N ASN A 14 9.37 13.88 7.44
CA ASN A 14 10.51 14.79 7.52
C ASN A 14 10.13 16.27 7.45
N THR A 15 8.98 16.65 6.86
CA THR A 15 8.51 18.04 6.89
C THR A 15 8.19 18.51 8.31
N PHE A 16 7.86 17.58 9.23
CA PHE A 16 7.59 17.91 10.64
C PHE A 16 8.83 17.90 11.52
N ARG A 17 10.00 17.47 11.02
CA ARG A 17 11.21 17.25 11.83
C ARG A 17 11.62 18.47 12.67
N VAL A 18 11.54 19.66 12.09
CA VAL A 18 11.87 20.94 12.75
C VAL A 18 10.62 21.62 13.33
N PRO A 19 9.54 21.85 12.57
CA PRO A 19 8.42 22.66 13.08
C PRO A 19 7.56 21.94 14.13
N ASP A 20 7.47 20.60 14.09
CA ASP A 20 6.70 19.83 15.07
C ASP A 20 7.35 18.47 15.35
N HIS A 21 8.39 18.51 16.20
CA HIS A 21 9.15 17.31 16.57
C HIS A 21 8.29 16.25 17.29
N ARG A 22 7.20 16.66 17.97
CA ARG A 22 6.27 15.72 18.62
C ARG A 22 5.50 14.92 17.57
N LEU A 23 4.98 15.59 16.54
CA LEU A 23 4.31 14.94 15.42
C LEU A 23 5.27 14.07 14.60
N TYR A 24 6.50 14.54 14.35
CA TYR A 24 7.56 13.74 13.73
C TYR A 24 7.77 12.41 14.47
N ASN A 25 7.86 12.45 15.81
CA ASN A 25 8.02 11.25 16.63
C ASN A 25 6.80 10.31 16.55
N LYS A 26 5.57 10.83 16.47
CA LYS A 26 4.37 10.00 16.26
C LYS A 26 4.43 9.27 14.91
N TYR A 27 4.74 9.99 13.82
CA TYR A 27 4.94 9.36 12.50
C TYR A 27 6.05 8.32 12.51
N LYS A 28 7.17 8.60 13.18
CA LYS A 28 8.30 7.69 13.28
C LYS A 28 7.98 6.45 14.10
N LYS A 29 7.22 6.57 15.20
CA LYS A 29 6.85 5.45 16.07
C LYS A 29 5.81 4.53 15.43
N TYR A 30 4.80 5.10 14.79
CA TYR A 30 3.63 4.38 14.27
C TYR A 30 3.67 4.15 12.75
N TRP A 31 4.86 4.20 12.15
CA TRP A 31 5.04 4.05 10.70
C TRP A 31 4.47 2.75 10.13
N GLN A 32 4.48 1.66 10.90
CA GLN A 32 3.99 0.34 10.49
C GLN A 32 2.49 0.35 10.18
N LEU A 33 1.70 1.18 10.88
CA LEU A 33 0.25 1.26 10.70
C LEU A 33 -0.15 1.66 9.27
N PHE A 34 0.68 2.45 8.59
CA PHE A 34 0.44 2.85 7.20
C PHE A 34 0.53 1.69 6.20
N LEU A 35 1.28 0.63 6.54
CA LEU A 35 1.57 -0.49 5.64
C LEU A 35 0.76 -1.75 6.00
N MET A 36 0.24 -1.80 7.22
CA MET A 36 -0.64 -2.87 7.68
C MET A 36 -1.93 -2.94 6.87
N PRO A 37 -2.46 -4.15 6.58
CA PRO A 37 -3.80 -4.29 6.04
C PRO A 37 -4.83 -3.61 6.93
N ARG A 38 -5.85 -2.99 6.35
CA ARG A 38 -6.89 -2.28 7.11
C ARG A 38 -7.64 -3.19 8.07
N GLN A 39 -7.85 -4.44 7.68
CA GLN A 39 -8.52 -5.47 8.48
C GLN A 39 -7.74 -5.81 9.77
N SER A 40 -6.43 -5.53 9.81
CA SER A 40 -5.57 -5.75 10.97
C SER A 40 -5.54 -4.56 11.93
N LEU A 41 -6.17 -3.43 11.58
CA LEU A 41 -6.28 -2.26 12.44
C LEU A 41 -7.51 -2.39 13.33
N SER A 42 -7.32 -2.20 14.63
CA SER A 42 -8.43 -2.16 15.57
C SER A 42 -9.15 -0.83 15.47
N SER A 43 -10.48 -0.89 15.41
CA SER A 43 -11.38 0.27 15.44
C SER A 43 -12.14 0.42 16.77
N TRP A 44 -12.05 -0.58 17.65
CA TRP A 44 -12.91 -0.71 18.83
C TRP A 44 -12.14 -0.90 20.14
N ASP A 45 -10.90 -1.39 20.08
CA ASP A 45 -10.09 -1.66 21.27
C ASP A 45 -9.31 -0.40 21.71
N TYR A 46 -9.94 0.40 22.56
CA TYR A 46 -9.37 1.64 23.08
C TYR A 46 -8.42 1.36 24.25
N GLN A 47 -7.15 1.72 24.05
CA GLN A 47 -6.09 1.55 25.05
C GLN A 47 -5.15 2.76 25.04
N SER A 48 -4.28 2.84 26.04
CA SER A 48 -3.25 3.88 26.11
C SER A 48 -2.11 3.57 25.15
N PHE A 49 -1.70 4.56 24.35
CA PHE A 49 -0.61 4.45 23.39
C PHE A 49 0.47 5.49 23.67
N LYS A 50 1.74 5.08 23.59
CA LYS A 50 2.88 5.99 23.80
C LYS A 50 2.79 7.20 22.87
N LEU A 51 3.10 8.40 23.36
CA LEU A 51 3.01 9.68 22.65
C LEU A 51 1.57 10.18 22.45
N PHE A 52 0.54 9.48 22.91
CA PHE A 52 -0.86 9.92 22.88
C PHE A 52 -1.36 10.06 24.31
N ASP A 53 -1.96 11.22 24.62
CA ASP A 53 -2.42 11.54 25.98
C ASP A 53 -3.89 11.11 26.22
N TRP A 54 -4.48 10.38 25.26
CA TRP A 54 -5.86 9.90 25.29
C TRP A 54 -5.93 8.43 24.89
N LEU A 55 -6.99 7.75 25.34
CA LEU A 55 -7.29 6.38 24.90
C LEU A 55 -7.64 6.38 23.42
N THR A 56 -7.01 5.50 22.65
CA THR A 56 -7.22 5.39 21.21
C THR A 56 -7.00 3.95 20.77
N ASN A 57 -7.10 3.68 19.47
CA ASN A 57 -6.86 2.38 18.85
C ASN A 57 -5.95 2.56 17.62
N THR A 58 -5.51 1.47 17.01
CA THR A 58 -4.57 1.55 15.89
C THR A 58 -5.17 2.22 14.64
N GLY A 59 -6.48 2.07 14.41
CA GLY A 59 -7.20 2.82 13.38
C GLY A 59 -7.19 4.33 13.65
N GLY A 60 -7.56 4.74 14.86
CA GLY A 60 -7.61 6.15 15.28
C GLY A 60 -6.25 6.83 15.26
N ILE A 61 -5.17 6.13 15.61
CA ILE A 61 -3.80 6.64 15.46
C ILE A 61 -3.48 6.88 13.98
N LEU A 62 -3.82 5.93 13.12
CA LEU A 62 -3.56 6.06 11.70
C LEU A 62 -4.37 7.21 11.09
N ASP A 63 -5.65 7.31 11.40
CA ASP A 63 -6.52 8.39 10.94
C ASP A 63 -6.00 9.75 11.38
N TYR A 64 -5.63 9.88 12.66
CA TYR A 64 -5.03 11.11 13.20
C TYR A 64 -3.78 11.53 12.40
N LEU A 65 -2.93 10.57 12.02
CA LEU A 65 -1.71 10.87 11.25
C LEU A 65 -2.01 11.14 9.77
N LEU A 66 -2.99 10.46 9.16
CA LEU A 66 -3.38 10.72 7.78
C LEU A 66 -4.01 12.12 7.63
N ASP A 67 -4.76 12.57 8.63
CA ASP A 67 -5.41 13.89 8.63
C ASP A 67 -4.43 15.06 8.61
N LYS A 68 -3.16 14.86 9.01
CA LYS A 68 -2.14 15.93 8.97
C LYS A 68 -1.62 16.21 7.56
N ASN A 69 -1.87 15.33 6.60
CA ASN A 69 -1.43 15.53 5.22
C ASN A 69 -2.41 14.93 4.21
N PRO A 70 -3.23 15.76 3.52
CA PRO A 70 -4.22 15.29 2.56
C PRO A 70 -3.62 14.48 1.40
N LEU A 71 -2.40 14.82 0.94
CA LEU A 71 -1.71 14.07 -0.12
C LEU A 71 -1.36 12.65 0.36
N LEU A 72 -0.87 12.50 1.59
CA LEU A 72 -0.59 11.20 2.20
C LEU A 72 -1.88 10.40 2.38
N LYS A 73 -2.95 11.01 2.89
CA LYS A 73 -4.27 10.38 3.05
C LYS A 73 -4.81 9.82 1.73
N ASN A 74 -4.82 10.64 0.69
CA ASN A 74 -5.23 10.24 -0.65
C ASN A 74 -4.38 9.10 -1.22
N THR A 75 -3.06 9.20 -1.04
CA THR A 75 -2.11 8.18 -1.52
C THR A 75 -2.32 6.86 -0.79
N TYR A 76 -2.51 6.89 0.53
CA TYR A 76 -2.82 5.73 1.37
C TYR A 76 -4.11 5.04 0.89
N ASN A 77 -5.19 5.80 0.71
CA ASN A 77 -6.47 5.26 0.23
C ASN A 77 -6.34 4.60 -1.14
N VAL A 78 -5.66 5.25 -2.09
CA VAL A 78 -5.44 4.67 -3.42
C VAL A 78 -4.66 3.38 -3.36
N VAL A 79 -3.56 3.36 -2.60
CA VAL A 79 -2.70 2.18 -2.46
C VAL A 79 -3.44 1.00 -1.84
N HIS A 80 -4.18 1.22 -0.74
CA HIS A 80 -4.86 0.13 -0.06
C HIS A 80 -6.09 -0.37 -0.82
N ASN A 81 -6.89 0.49 -1.44
CA ASN A 81 -8.02 0.04 -2.27
C ASN A 81 -7.54 -0.81 -3.46
N LEU A 82 -6.42 -0.43 -4.10
CA LEU A 82 -5.82 -1.24 -5.16
C LEU A 82 -5.32 -2.59 -4.64
N ARG A 83 -4.77 -2.62 -3.43
CA ARG A 83 -4.29 -3.86 -2.79
C ARG A 83 -5.46 -4.80 -2.46
N GLU A 84 -6.54 -4.28 -1.89
CA GLU A 84 -7.74 -5.05 -1.55
C GLU A 84 -8.39 -5.63 -2.81
N ALA A 85 -8.60 -4.81 -3.85
CA ALA A 85 -9.14 -5.30 -5.12
C ALA A 85 -8.27 -6.41 -5.74
N LEU A 86 -6.94 -6.34 -5.60
CA LEU A 86 -6.04 -7.41 -6.02
C LEU A 86 -6.16 -8.67 -5.15
N GLN A 87 -6.33 -8.53 -3.83
CA GLN A 87 -6.49 -9.64 -2.90
C GLN A 87 -7.82 -10.38 -3.11
N GLU A 88 -8.89 -9.64 -3.36
CA GLU A 88 -10.24 -10.16 -3.60
C GLU A 88 -10.44 -10.67 -5.03
N ASN A 89 -9.44 -10.48 -5.90
CA ASN A 89 -9.52 -10.76 -7.33
C ASN A 89 -10.65 -9.99 -8.04
N ASP A 90 -10.99 -8.80 -7.53
CA ASP A 90 -12.03 -7.95 -8.09
C ASP A 90 -11.46 -7.03 -9.18
N SER A 91 -11.59 -7.49 -10.42
CA SER A 91 -11.16 -6.76 -11.61
C SER A 91 -11.93 -5.46 -11.83
N GLU A 92 -13.20 -5.40 -11.43
CA GLU A 92 -14.04 -4.22 -11.63
C GLU A 92 -13.66 -3.14 -10.62
N ALA A 93 -13.55 -3.49 -9.34
CA ALA A 93 -13.06 -2.59 -8.29
C ALA A 93 -11.65 -2.07 -8.61
N PHE A 94 -10.76 -2.93 -9.11
CA PHE A 94 -9.41 -2.51 -9.49
C PHE A 94 -9.42 -1.46 -10.61
N LYS A 95 -10.24 -1.66 -11.65
CA LYS A 95 -10.38 -0.71 -12.76
C LYS A 95 -11.02 0.60 -12.32
N ALA A 96 -12.08 0.51 -11.51
CA ALA A 96 -12.73 1.68 -10.93
C ALA A 96 -11.72 2.50 -10.13
N GLN A 97 -10.90 1.85 -9.32
CA GLN A 97 -9.89 2.54 -8.52
C GLN A 97 -8.78 3.17 -9.36
N LEU A 98 -8.34 2.52 -10.44
CA LEU A 98 -7.42 3.14 -11.40
C LEU A 98 -8.02 4.37 -12.09
N ALA A 99 -9.32 4.36 -12.41
CA ALA A 99 -10.00 5.51 -12.98
C ALA A 99 -10.08 6.66 -11.96
N GLN A 100 -10.53 6.38 -10.73
CA GLN A 100 -10.63 7.36 -9.66
C GLN A 100 -9.27 7.98 -9.30
N SER A 101 -8.19 7.20 -9.35
CA SER A 101 -6.84 7.69 -9.06
C SER A 101 -6.38 8.85 -9.96
N LYS A 102 -6.99 9.01 -11.15
CA LYS A 102 -6.71 10.12 -12.07
C LYS A 102 -7.27 11.45 -11.59
N LEU A 103 -8.32 11.41 -10.77
CA LEU A 103 -9.02 12.59 -10.25
C LEU A 103 -8.35 13.17 -9.00
N VAL A 104 -7.43 12.41 -8.39
CA VAL A 104 -6.81 12.76 -7.11
C VAL A 104 -5.34 13.18 -7.30
N LYS A 105 -4.87 14.12 -6.48
CA LYS A 105 -3.45 14.49 -6.43
C LYS A 105 -2.66 13.33 -5.81
N LEU A 106 -1.68 12.81 -6.56
CA LEU A 106 -0.83 11.69 -6.15
C LEU A 106 0.66 12.00 -6.44
N PRO A 107 1.60 11.41 -5.69
CA PRO A 107 3.02 11.56 -5.99
C PRO A 107 3.36 11.00 -7.38
N SER A 108 4.34 11.62 -8.04
CA SER A 108 4.74 11.28 -9.42
C SER A 108 5.21 9.82 -9.56
N GLY A 109 5.87 9.29 -8.53
CA GLY A 109 6.29 7.90 -8.45
C GLY A 109 5.11 6.93 -8.46
N LEU A 110 4.08 7.18 -7.63
CA LEU A 110 2.85 6.38 -7.67
C LEU A 110 2.16 6.49 -9.03
N ARG A 111 2.04 7.68 -9.63
CA ARG A 111 1.46 7.83 -10.98
C ARG A 111 2.20 7.02 -12.05
N ARG A 112 3.51 6.83 -11.91
CA ARG A 112 4.29 5.96 -12.81
C ARG A 112 3.86 4.50 -12.65
N VAL A 113 3.73 4.03 -11.41
CA VAL A 113 3.25 2.67 -11.10
C VAL A 113 1.85 2.43 -11.67
N LEU A 114 0.92 3.38 -11.46
CA LEU A 114 -0.46 3.25 -11.95
C LEU A 114 -0.54 3.24 -13.48
N ARG A 115 0.31 4.01 -14.19
CA ARG A 115 0.40 3.93 -15.65
C ARG A 115 0.85 2.54 -16.13
N THR A 116 1.78 1.92 -15.40
CA THR A 116 2.20 0.54 -15.70
C THR A 116 1.05 -0.43 -15.49
N PHE A 117 0.26 -0.28 -14.42
CA PHE A 117 -0.95 -1.09 -14.22
C PHE A 117 -1.95 -0.96 -15.36
N ILE A 118 -2.23 0.25 -15.83
CA ILE A 118 -3.16 0.46 -16.94
C ILE A 118 -2.67 -0.24 -18.22
N LYS A 119 -1.37 -0.15 -18.54
CA LYS A 119 -0.79 -0.86 -19.69
C LYS A 119 -0.94 -2.37 -19.55
N LEU A 120 -0.78 -2.88 -18.32
CA LEU A 120 -0.84 -4.31 -18.04
C LEU A 120 -2.24 -4.85 -17.82
N GLN A 121 -3.24 -3.98 -17.64
CA GLN A 121 -4.64 -4.34 -17.47
C GLN A 121 -5.15 -5.27 -18.59
N ARG A 122 -4.64 -5.12 -19.82
CA ARG A 122 -4.94 -6.00 -20.95
C ARG A 122 -4.47 -7.45 -20.74
N TYR A 123 -3.37 -7.65 -20.00
CA TYR A 123 -2.83 -8.97 -19.67
C TYR A 123 -3.41 -9.53 -18.35
N ILE A 124 -3.76 -8.64 -17.41
CA ILE A 124 -4.32 -8.99 -16.10
C ILE A 124 -5.71 -9.64 -16.21
N GLY A 125 -6.48 -9.34 -17.26
CA GLY A 125 -7.80 -9.93 -17.49
C GLY A 125 -7.82 -11.47 -17.60
N HIS A 126 -6.69 -12.08 -18.02
CA HIS A 126 -6.54 -13.53 -18.03
C HIS A 126 -6.11 -14.09 -16.67
N THR A 127 -5.42 -13.29 -15.84
CA THR A 127 -4.88 -13.72 -14.54
C THR A 127 -5.99 -13.87 -13.50
N PHE A 128 -6.98 -12.97 -13.49
CA PHE A 128 -8.16 -13.08 -12.61
C PHE A 128 -9.06 -14.29 -12.95
N LYS A 129 -8.93 -14.90 -14.15
CA LYS A 129 -9.74 -16.05 -14.57
C LYS A 129 -9.28 -17.39 -13.99
N TYR A 130 -8.03 -17.53 -13.55
CA TYR A 130 -7.47 -18.82 -13.11
C TYR A 130 -7.12 -18.80 -11.61
N LYS A 131 -8.10 -19.15 -10.76
CA LYS A 131 -7.97 -19.19 -9.27
C LYS A 131 -6.99 -20.25 -8.72
N HIS A 132 -6.59 -21.23 -9.53
CA HIS A 132 -5.95 -22.49 -9.09
C HIS A 132 -4.44 -22.57 -9.40
N LEU A 133 -3.83 -21.53 -9.95
CA LEU A 133 -2.38 -21.48 -10.18
C LEU A 133 -1.69 -20.98 -8.90
N THR A 134 -1.23 -21.91 -8.06
CA THR A 134 -0.50 -21.61 -6.82
C THR A 134 1.00 -21.43 -7.05
N ASN A 135 1.57 -20.46 -6.34
CA ASN A 135 2.95 -19.96 -6.48
C ASN A 135 4.06 -20.88 -5.93
N GLY A 136 3.72 -22.04 -5.36
CA GLY A 136 4.65 -22.86 -4.56
C GLY A 136 5.88 -23.37 -5.32
N ARG A 137 5.76 -23.64 -6.63
CA ARG A 137 6.87 -24.19 -7.43
C ARG A 137 7.87 -23.13 -7.91
N ILE A 138 7.48 -21.85 -7.95
CA ILE A 138 8.32 -20.77 -8.49
C ILE A 138 8.93 -19.91 -7.38
N GLU A 139 8.29 -19.80 -6.21
CA GLU A 139 8.91 -19.22 -5.02
C GLU A 139 10.16 -20.01 -4.59
N GLY A 140 10.14 -21.34 -4.75
CA GLY A 140 11.33 -22.17 -4.58
C GLY A 140 12.45 -21.90 -5.60
N LEU A 141 12.12 -21.40 -6.79
CA LEU A 141 13.09 -21.07 -7.85
C LEU A 141 13.65 -19.65 -7.72
N ASN A 142 12.91 -18.67 -7.18
CA ASN A 142 13.38 -17.29 -7.06
C ASN A 142 14.34 -17.06 -5.86
N ASN A 143 14.34 -17.94 -4.86
CA ASN A 143 15.32 -17.92 -3.76
C ASN A 143 16.65 -18.60 -4.14
N GLY A 144 16.70 -19.33 -5.25
CA GLY A 144 17.93 -19.73 -5.94
C GLY A 144 18.22 -18.75 -7.07
N LYS A 145 19.46 -18.35 -7.27
CA LYS A 145 19.78 -17.38 -8.32
C LYS A 145 19.46 -17.95 -9.72
N GLU A 146 19.02 -17.06 -10.60
CA GLU A 146 18.87 -17.20 -12.06
C GLU A 146 17.68 -18.01 -12.59
N CYS A 147 16.75 -17.30 -13.26
CA CYS A 147 16.27 -17.65 -14.61
C CYS A 147 15.35 -16.54 -15.18
N LYS A 148 15.85 -15.77 -16.15
CA LYS A 148 15.04 -14.86 -16.96
C LYS A 148 14.34 -15.66 -18.07
N LYS A 149 13.03 -15.90 -17.97
CA LYS A 149 12.16 -16.26 -19.12
C LYS A 149 10.79 -15.56 -19.03
N PRO A 150 10.17 -15.22 -20.18
CA PRO A 150 8.96 -14.41 -20.24
C PRO A 150 7.74 -15.32 -20.02
N GLY A 151 7.44 -15.61 -18.76
CA GLY A 151 6.41 -16.59 -18.44
C GLY A 151 5.96 -16.57 -16.99
N ASN A 152 5.71 -15.37 -16.43
CA ASN A 152 4.65 -15.13 -15.45
C ASN A 152 4.74 -13.69 -14.93
N LEU A 153 3.99 -12.79 -15.57
CA LEU A 153 3.77 -11.44 -15.03
C LEU A 153 3.16 -11.52 -13.62
N MET A 154 2.35 -12.54 -13.31
CA MET A 154 1.72 -12.76 -12.00
C MET A 154 2.70 -12.76 -10.82
N ILE A 155 3.89 -13.35 -11.00
CA ILE A 155 4.88 -13.58 -9.93
C ILE A 155 5.67 -12.31 -9.63
N ILE A 156 5.96 -11.52 -10.67
CA ILE A 156 6.59 -10.22 -10.48
C ILE A 156 5.60 -9.27 -9.80
N TRP A 157 4.29 -9.35 -10.08
CA TRP A 157 3.31 -8.40 -9.53
C TRP A 157 2.88 -8.69 -8.10
N GLN A 158 2.66 -9.96 -7.71
CA GLN A 158 2.19 -10.28 -6.36
C GLN A 158 3.31 -10.09 -5.31
N THR A 159 4.53 -10.51 -5.65
CA THR A 159 5.68 -10.47 -4.74
C THR A 159 6.32 -9.07 -4.63
N LEU A 160 6.30 -8.23 -5.68
CA LEU A 160 6.82 -6.84 -5.60
C LEU A 160 5.83 -5.81 -5.07
N LEU A 161 4.52 -6.11 -5.02
CA LEU A 161 3.51 -5.15 -4.58
C LEU A 161 3.05 -5.32 -3.14
N ILE A 162 3.10 -6.54 -2.60
CA ILE A 162 2.41 -6.93 -1.36
C ILE A 162 3.39 -7.27 -0.22
N SER A 163 4.63 -7.67 -0.54
CA SER A 163 5.60 -8.01 0.50
C SER A 163 6.09 -6.78 1.28
N PRO A 164 6.02 -6.78 2.61
CA PRO A 164 6.77 -5.88 3.45
C PRO A 164 8.19 -6.43 3.54
N THR A 165 9.10 -5.96 2.70
CA THR A 165 10.53 -6.02 3.06
C THR A 165 10.85 -4.87 3.99
#